data_AF-A0A0S9KEL5-F1
#
_entry.id   AF-A0A0S9KEL5-F1
#
_cell.length_a   1.000
_cell.length_b   1.000
_cell.length_c   1.000
_cell.angle_alpha   90.00
_cell.angle_beta   90.00
_cell.angle_gamma   90.00
#
_symmetry.space_group_name_H-M   'P 1'
#
loop_
_entity.id
_entity.type
_entity.pdbx_description
1 polymer ?
#
loop_
_entity_poly.entity_id
_entity_poly.type
_entity_poly.pdbx_seq_one_letter_code
_entity_poly.pdbx_strand_id
1 'polypeptide(L)'
;MPIFGEKLLGDMDAIREAKAGLDLPYMVRPMDAAATPKNLRVLALRARPTHLCANVLVTDPADVDQVMAALEWVLGRTNHHPEALTADEMVLPMLRNVFGDQVNEITELPPKPVKVKPQPAAPPKPEDELWYDPTKWMTGADFFSNA
;
A
#
# COMPACT_ATOMS: atom_id res chain seq x y z
N MET A 1 10.99 -8.03 -17.72
CA MET A 1 10.13 -6.86 -17.97
C MET A 1 9.00 -7.29 -18.88
N PRO A 2 7.74 -7.24 -18.41
CA PRO A 2 6.59 -7.62 -19.21
C PRO A 2 6.31 -6.59 -20.31
N ILE A 3 6.05 -7.10 -21.51
CA ILE A 3 5.71 -6.34 -22.71
C ILE A 3 4.34 -6.81 -23.19
N PHE A 4 3.42 -5.87 -23.38
CA PHE A 4 2.09 -6.10 -23.95
C PHE A 4 1.98 -5.43 -25.31
N GLY A 5 1.13 -5.99 -26.19
CA GLY A 5 0.77 -5.39 -27.46
C GLY A 5 1.37 -6.11 -28.67
N GLU A 6 1.06 -5.58 -29.85
CA GLU A 6 1.53 -6.13 -31.13
C GLU A 6 3.01 -5.80 -31.32
N LYS A 7 3.83 -6.85 -31.48
CA LYS A 7 5.26 -6.74 -31.74
C LYS A 7 5.51 -6.90 -33.23
N LEU A 8 5.97 -5.83 -33.86
CA LEU A 8 6.40 -5.83 -35.25
C LEU A 8 7.90 -6.11 -35.34
N LEU A 9 8.35 -6.43 -36.55
CA LEU A 9 9.76 -6.62 -36.85
C LEU A 9 10.52 -5.30 -36.59
N GLY A 10 11.59 -5.35 -35.78
CA GLY A 10 12.40 -4.18 -35.43
C GLY A 10 12.12 -3.58 -34.05
N ASP A 11 10.93 -3.79 -33.46
CA ASP A 11 10.59 -3.23 -32.14
C ASP A 11 11.55 -3.70 -31.04
N MET A 12 11.93 -4.98 -31.11
CA MET A 12 12.84 -5.55 -30.13
C MET A 12 14.25 -4.98 -30.27
N ASP A 13 14.63 -4.49 -31.45
CA ASP A 13 15.92 -3.86 -31.68
C ASP A 13 15.91 -2.43 -31.11
N ALA A 14 14.84 -1.66 -31.35
CA ALA A 14 14.64 -0.35 -30.73
C ALA A 14 14.61 -0.43 -29.19
N ILE A 15 13.96 -1.46 -28.63
CA ILE A 15 13.98 -1.70 -27.17
C ILE A 15 15.39 -2.05 -26.67
N ARG A 16 16.17 -2.81 -27.45
CA ARG A 16 17.57 -3.12 -27.07
C ARG A 16 18.45 -1.87 -27.12
N GLU A 17 18.25 -1.03 -28.13
CA GLU A 17 18.96 0.24 -28.28
C GLU A 17 18.63 1.20 -27.14
N ALA A 18 17.34 1.42 -26.86
CA ALA A 18 16.88 2.21 -25.72
C ALA A 18 17.42 1.66 -24.38
N LYS A 19 17.42 0.33 -24.21
CA LYS A 19 18.01 -0.30 -23.03
C LYS A 19 19.52 -0.07 -22.93
N ALA A 20 20.25 -0.10 -24.05
CA ALA A 20 21.68 0.16 -24.08
C ALA A 20 21.99 1.61 -23.66
N GLY A 21 21.14 2.56 -24.05
CA GLY A 21 21.24 3.96 -23.63
C GLY A 21 21.06 4.19 -22.13
N LEU A 22 20.35 3.31 -21.42
CA LEU A 22 20.10 3.43 -19.99
C LEU A 22 21.25 2.96 -19.08
N ASP A 23 22.27 2.29 -19.64
CA ASP A 23 23.43 1.75 -18.93
C ASP A 23 23.07 1.03 -17.60
N LEU A 24 22.21 0.00 -17.70
CA LEU A 24 21.67 -0.69 -16.53
C LEU A 24 22.67 -1.71 -15.96
N PRO A 25 22.88 -1.76 -14.63
CA PRO A 25 23.81 -2.71 -13.99
C PRO A 25 23.28 -4.15 -13.93
N TYR A 26 22.11 -4.43 -14.54
CA TYR A 26 21.45 -5.72 -14.51
C TYR A 26 20.82 -6.08 -15.85
N MET A 27 20.66 -7.38 -16.09
CA MET A 27 20.04 -7.87 -17.31
C MET A 27 18.52 -7.79 -17.23
N VAL A 28 17.92 -6.87 -17.99
CA VAL A 28 16.48 -6.87 -18.25
C VAL A 28 16.16 -7.83 -19.39
N ARG A 29 15.38 -8.89 -19.10
CA ARG A 29 14.84 -9.82 -20.11
C ARG A 29 13.39 -9.42 -20.46
N PRO A 30 13.07 -9.17 -21.73
CA PRO A 30 11.69 -8.97 -22.16
C PRO A 30 10.92 -10.29 -22.03
N MET A 31 9.69 -10.21 -21.54
CA MET A 31 8.76 -11.33 -21.43
C MET A 31 7.37 -10.86 -21.86
N ASP A 32 6.51 -11.76 -22.33
CA ASP A 32 5.13 -11.40 -22.58
C ASP A 32 4.42 -11.03 -21.29
N ALA A 33 3.61 -9.98 -21.37
CA ALA A 33 2.69 -9.60 -20.31
C ALA A 33 1.57 -10.63 -20.20
N ALA A 34 1.83 -11.70 -19.46
CA ALA A 34 0.78 -12.60 -18.99
C ALA A 34 0.08 -11.97 -17.78
N ALA A 35 -1.21 -12.29 -17.62
CA ALA A 35 -1.98 -12.00 -16.41
C ALA A 35 -1.34 -12.73 -15.22
N THR A 36 -0.34 -12.09 -14.64
CA THR A 36 0.43 -12.62 -13.51
C THR A 36 -0.08 -11.94 -12.25
N PRO A 37 -0.16 -12.64 -11.11
CA PRO A 37 -0.65 -12.07 -9.85
C PRO A 37 0.34 -11.06 -9.22
N LYS A 38 1.43 -10.71 -9.93
CA LYS A 38 2.45 -9.79 -9.45
C LYS A 38 2.16 -8.39 -9.99
N ASN A 39 2.25 -7.39 -9.11
CA ASN A 39 2.18 -5.97 -9.48
C ASN A 39 3.45 -5.58 -10.24
N LEU A 40 3.47 -5.88 -11.55
CA LEU A 40 4.55 -5.51 -12.44
C LEU A 40 4.12 -4.32 -13.30
N ARG A 41 5.02 -3.36 -13.49
CA ARG A 41 4.86 -2.31 -14.50
C ARG A 41 5.05 -2.93 -15.89
N VAL A 42 4.10 -2.69 -16.78
CA VAL A 42 4.05 -3.27 -18.12
C VAL A 42 4.43 -2.21 -19.16
N LEU A 43 5.32 -2.59 -20.08
CA LEU A 43 5.57 -1.80 -21.29
C LEU A 43 4.53 -2.17 -22.33
N ALA A 44 3.63 -1.25 -22.68
CA ALA A 44 2.57 -1.49 -23.65
C ALA A 44 2.96 -0.87 -25.00
N LEU A 45 3.02 -1.69 -26.06
CA LEU A 45 3.37 -1.26 -27.40
C LEU A 45 2.11 -1.17 -28.26
N ARG A 46 1.83 0.01 -28.83
CA ARG A 46 0.69 0.33 -29.72
C ARG A 46 -0.72 0.14 -29.15
N ALA A 47 -0.89 -0.69 -28.12
CA ALA A 47 -2.18 -1.00 -27.50
C ALA A 47 -2.03 -1.16 -25.98
N ARG A 48 -3.05 -0.74 -25.23
CA ARG A 48 -3.11 -0.87 -23.78
C ARG A 48 -3.58 -2.29 -23.36
N PRO A 49 -3.08 -2.84 -22.24
CA PRO A 49 -3.60 -4.08 -21.67
C PRO A 49 -5.09 -4.00 -21.34
N THR A 50 -5.82 -5.09 -21.55
CA THR A 50 -7.25 -5.22 -21.21
C THR A 50 -7.50 -5.68 -19.76
N HIS A 51 -6.44 -5.97 -19.02
CA HIS A 51 -6.49 -6.38 -17.62
C HIS A 51 -5.87 -5.31 -16.73
N LEU A 52 -6.28 -5.28 -15.46
CA LEU A 52 -5.79 -4.31 -14.47
C LEU A 52 -4.30 -4.50 -14.23
N CYS A 53 -3.49 -3.55 -14.69
CA CYS A 53 -2.06 -3.49 -14.44
C CYS A 53 -1.54 -2.06 -14.64
N ALA A 54 -0.51 -1.70 -13.87
CA ALA A 54 0.21 -0.45 -14.11
C ALA A 54 0.98 -0.59 -15.44
N ASN A 55 0.75 0.31 -16.38
CA ASN A 55 1.32 0.21 -17.71
C ASN A 55 1.70 1.59 -18.28
N VAL A 56 2.68 1.61 -19.17
CA VAL A 56 3.02 2.81 -19.95
C VAL A 56 2.90 2.48 -21.43
N LEU A 57 2.23 3.36 -22.18
CA LEU A 57 2.03 3.18 -23.61
C LEU A 57 3.16 3.83 -24.39
N VAL A 58 3.71 3.06 -25.31
CA VAL A 58 4.57 3.50 -26.40
C VAL A 58 3.75 3.38 -27.67
N THR A 59 3.37 4.52 -28.23
CA THR A 59 2.58 4.59 -29.46
C THR A 59 3.41 4.25 -30.68
N ASP A 60 4.66 4.70 -30.72
CA ASP A 60 5.60 4.42 -31.80
C ASP A 60 6.89 3.78 -31.25
N PRO A 61 7.00 2.45 -31.27
CA PRO A 61 8.22 1.76 -30.82
C PRO A 61 9.46 2.03 -31.68
N ALA A 62 9.35 2.68 -32.84
CA ALA A 62 10.50 3.09 -33.63
C ALA A 62 11.19 4.34 -33.06
N ASP A 63 10.49 5.12 -32.23
CA ASP A 63 11.07 6.24 -31.49
C ASP A 63 11.80 5.73 -30.24
N VAL A 64 13.12 5.64 -30.35
CA VAL A 64 14.00 5.13 -29.28
C VAL A 64 13.91 6.00 -28.02
N ASP A 65 13.72 7.31 -28.15
CA ASP A 65 13.64 8.22 -27.00
C ASP A 65 12.34 8.00 -26.23
N GLN A 66 11.22 7.81 -26.94
CA GLN A 66 9.94 7.44 -26.33
C GLN A 66 10.04 6.09 -25.59
N VAL A 67 10.66 5.09 -26.24
CA VAL A 67 10.87 3.77 -25.63
C VAL A 67 11.77 3.88 -24.40
N MET A 68 12.82 4.69 -24.45
CA MET A 68 13.75 4.91 -23.33
C MET A 68 13.04 5.53 -22.13
N ALA A 69 12.27 6.60 -22.32
CA ALA A 69 11.49 7.23 -21.26
C ALA A 69 10.47 6.26 -20.64
N ALA A 70 9.80 5.47 -21.48
CA ALA A 70 8.88 4.44 -21.02
C ALA A 70 9.59 3.34 -20.21
N LEU A 71 10.79 2.92 -20.65
CA LEU A 71 11.62 1.95 -19.94
C LEU A 71 12.07 2.46 -18.56
N GLU A 72 12.44 3.73 -18.43
CA GLU A 72 12.77 4.33 -17.14
C GLU A 72 11.61 4.23 -16.15
N TRP A 73 10.39 4.47 -16.64
CA TRP A 73 9.19 4.33 -15.82
C TRP A 73 8.93 2.86 -15.46
N VAL A 74 9.00 1.94 -16.42
CA VAL A 74 8.76 0.51 -16.17
C VAL A 74 9.77 -0.07 -15.18
N LEU A 75 11.01 0.37 -15.24
CA LEU A 75 12.09 -0.05 -14.34
C LEU A 75 12.10 0.68 -13.00
N GLY A 76 11.21 1.66 -12.80
CA GLY A 76 11.09 2.39 -11.54
C GLY A 76 12.17 3.45 -11.30
N ARG A 77 12.91 3.88 -12.32
CA ARG A 77 13.85 5.01 -12.22
C ARG A 77 13.11 6.34 -12.14
N THR A 78 11.93 6.42 -12.77
CA THR A 78 10.97 7.51 -12.62
C THR A 78 9.60 6.98 -12.19
N ASN A 79 8.84 7.81 -11.49
CA ASN A 79 7.44 7.55 -11.14
C ASN A 79 6.46 8.32 -12.03
N HIS A 80 6.96 9.18 -12.91
CA HIS A 80 6.14 10.02 -13.78
C HIS A 80 6.45 9.72 -15.24
N HIS A 81 5.39 9.51 -16.01
CA HIS A 81 5.42 9.44 -17.47
C HIS A 81 4.04 9.85 -17.98
N PRO A 82 3.92 10.71 -19.01
CA PRO A 82 2.62 11.23 -19.46
C PRO A 82 1.68 10.12 -19.93
N GLU A 83 2.24 9.09 -20.56
CA GLU A 83 1.50 7.90 -21.01
C GLU A 83 1.47 6.78 -19.96
N ALA A 84 1.95 7.00 -18.74
CA ALA A 84 1.76 6.00 -17.68
C ALA A 84 0.32 6.01 -17.20
N LEU A 85 -0.18 4.82 -16.89
CA LEU A 85 -1.50 4.62 -16.34
C LEU A 85 -1.36 3.61 -15.21
N THR A 86 -1.56 4.09 -13.99
CA THR A 86 -1.47 3.29 -12.77
C THR A 86 -2.72 2.42 -12.60
N ALA A 87 -2.62 1.37 -11.81
CA ALA A 87 -3.77 0.52 -11.53
C ALA A 87 -4.90 1.34 -10.87
N ASP A 88 -4.56 2.29 -10.00
CA ASP A 88 -5.53 3.13 -9.29
C ASP A 88 -6.28 4.06 -10.25
N GLU A 89 -5.58 4.63 -11.24
CA GLU A 89 -6.18 5.41 -12.32
C GLU A 89 -7.09 4.58 -13.24
N MET A 90 -6.85 3.26 -13.39
CA MET A 90 -7.79 2.36 -14.09
C MET A 90 -9.03 2.05 -13.25
N VAL A 91 -8.82 1.76 -11.96
CA VAL A 91 -9.82 1.15 -11.09
C VAL A 91 -10.77 2.18 -10.52
N LEU A 92 -10.29 3.34 -10.07
CA LEU A 92 -11.13 4.34 -9.42
C LEU A 92 -12.27 4.86 -10.31
N PRO A 93 -12.06 5.20 -11.60
CA PRO A 93 -13.16 5.61 -12.48
C PRO A 93 -14.18 4.49 -12.67
N MET A 94 -13.72 3.24 -12.81
CA MET A 94 -14.58 2.07 -12.94
C MET A 94 -15.44 1.88 -11.68
N LEU A 95 -14.82 1.94 -10.49
CA LEU A 95 -15.53 1.80 -9.22
C LEU A 95 -16.51 2.95 -8.99
N ARG A 96 -16.14 4.19 -9.32
CA ARG A 96 -17.04 5.35 -9.22
C ARG A 96 -18.23 5.24 -10.16
N ASN A 97 -18.03 4.71 -11.37
CA ASN A 97 -19.12 4.49 -12.31
C ASN A 97 -20.13 3.43 -11.81
N VAL A 98 -19.67 2.40 -11.08
CA VAL A 98 -20.54 1.32 -10.57
C VAL A 98 -21.16 1.66 -9.21
N PHE A 99 -20.37 2.23 -8.30
CA PHE A 99 -20.76 2.44 -6.90
C PHE A 99 -21.02 3.92 -6.55
N GLY A 100 -20.83 4.85 -7.48
CA GLY A 100 -21.02 6.29 -7.30
C GLY A 100 -19.77 7.03 -6.83
N ASP A 101 -19.84 8.36 -6.81
CA ASP A 101 -18.71 9.26 -6.52
C ASP A 101 -18.17 9.18 -5.09
N GLN A 102 -18.89 8.49 -4.19
CA GLN A 102 -18.49 8.24 -2.81
C GLN A 102 -17.34 7.23 -2.66
N VAL A 103 -16.89 6.60 -3.74
CA VAL A 103 -15.71 5.73 -3.72
C VAL A 103 -14.45 6.58 -3.53
N ASN A 104 -13.78 6.33 -2.40
CA ASN A 104 -12.52 6.93 -2.02
C ASN A 104 -11.44 5.86 -1.90
N GLU A 105 -10.22 6.22 -2.30
CA GLU A 105 -9.04 5.40 -2.09
C GLU A 105 -8.60 5.47 -0.62
N ILE A 106 -8.33 4.31 0.00
CA ILE A 106 -7.77 4.26 1.37
C ILE A 106 -6.26 4.18 1.25
N THR A 107 -5.57 5.31 1.39
CA THR A 107 -4.11 5.41 1.25
C THR A 107 -3.34 5.08 2.54
N GLU A 108 -4.05 4.80 3.64
CA GLU A 108 -3.44 4.49 4.93
C GLU A 108 -3.19 2.99 5.08
N LEU A 109 -1.91 2.60 5.08
CA LEU A 109 -1.49 1.36 5.72
C LEU A 109 -2.06 1.36 7.15
N PRO A 110 -2.84 0.37 7.57
CA PRO A 110 -3.29 0.32 8.95
C PRO A 110 -2.05 0.40 9.85
N PRO A 111 -2.04 1.27 10.87
CA PRO A 111 -0.89 1.39 11.75
C PRO A 111 -0.55 -0.01 12.25
N LYS A 112 0.73 -0.40 12.14
CA LYS A 112 1.22 -1.64 12.74
C LYS A 112 0.65 -1.70 14.16
N PRO A 113 -0.02 -2.79 14.57
CA PRO A 113 -0.52 -2.89 15.93
C PRO A 113 0.67 -2.64 16.84
N VAL A 114 0.63 -1.51 17.55
CA VAL A 114 1.64 -1.18 18.54
C VAL A 114 1.55 -2.33 19.53
N LYS A 115 2.59 -3.16 19.61
CA LYS A 115 2.72 -4.14 20.68
C LYS A 115 2.78 -3.32 21.97
N VAL A 116 1.62 -3.08 22.57
CA VAL A 116 1.53 -2.56 23.93
C VAL A 116 2.26 -3.60 24.77
N LYS A 117 3.47 -3.25 25.24
CA LYS A 117 4.11 -4.07 26.28
C LYS A 117 3.08 -4.21 27.40
N PRO A 118 2.82 -5.43 27.91
CA PRO A 118 1.93 -5.59 29.04
C PRO A 118 2.38 -4.63 30.13
N GLN A 119 1.52 -3.67 30.46
CA GLN A 119 1.75 -2.80 31.59
C GLN A 119 1.79 -3.73 32.81
N PRO A 120 2.86 -3.73 33.62
CA PRO A 120 2.89 -4.53 34.84
C PRO A 120 1.66 -4.14 35.66
N ALA A 121 0.87 -5.14 36.07
CA ALA A 121 -0.30 -4.93 36.91
C ALA A 121 0.10 -4.05 38.11
N ALA A 122 -0.62 -2.94 38.30
CA ALA A 122 -0.48 -2.15 39.52
C ALA A 122 -0.77 -3.08 40.72
N PRO A 123 0.02 -3.01 41.80
CA PRO A 123 -0.13 -3.90 42.93
C PRO A 123 -1.53 -3.78 43.55
N PRO A 124 -2.05 -4.87 44.14
CA PRO A 124 -3.35 -4.85 44.82
C PRO A 124 -3.36 -3.72 45.85
N LYS A 125 -4.45 -2.95 45.88
CA LYS A 125 -4.67 -1.93 46.90
C LYS A 125 -4.57 -2.61 48.27
N PRO A 126 -3.84 -2.03 49.24
CA PRO A 126 -3.84 -2.57 50.59
C PRO A 126 -5.28 -2.61 51.09
N GLU A 127 -5.67 -3.83 51.42
CA GLU A 127 -6.92 -4.22 52.05
C GLU A 127 -7.08 -3.40 53.33
N ASP A 128 -8.33 -3.07 53.67
CA ASP A 128 -8.70 -2.29 54.83
C ASP A 128 -7.84 -2.64 56.06
N GLU A 129 -6.95 -1.73 56.44
CA GLU A 129 -6.37 -1.76 57.78
C GLU A 129 -7.54 -1.64 58.75
N LEU A 130 -7.94 -2.79 59.31
CA LEU A 130 -8.70 -2.93 60.54
C LEU A 130 -7.89 -2.26 61.66
N TRP A 131 -7.87 -0.94 61.66
CA TRP A 131 -7.41 -0.14 62.78
C TRP A 131 -8.47 -0.25 63.88
N TYR A 132 -8.06 -0.83 65.00
CA TYR A 132 -8.81 -0.81 66.24
C TYR A 132 -9.00 0.66 66.68
N ASP A 133 -10.24 1.14 66.68
CA ASP A 133 -10.60 2.45 67.21
C ASP A 133 -11.04 2.30 68.69
N PRO A 134 -10.16 2.63 69.66
CA PRO A 134 -10.48 2.55 71.08
C PRO A 134 -11.45 3.65 71.55
N THR A 135 -12.07 4.44 70.67
CA THR A 135 -13.07 5.45 71.04
C THR A 135 -14.52 5.06 70.72
N LYS A 136 -14.73 3.87 70.14
CA LYS A 136 -16.05 3.31 69.82
C LYS A 136 -16.60 2.30 70.83
N TRP A 137 -16.04 2.21 72.05
CA TRP A 137 -16.69 1.44 73.11
C TRP A 137 -17.81 2.27 73.75
N MET A 138 -19.02 1.73 73.74
CA MET A 138 -20.15 2.25 74.50
C MET A 138 -19.75 2.35 75.98
N THR A 139 -19.68 3.56 76.51
CA THR A 139 -19.67 3.79 77.96
C THR A 139 -21.07 3.46 78.50
N GLY A 140 -21.15 2.47 79.40
CA GLY A 140 -22.39 2.02 80.03
C GLY A 140 -23.03 3.03 80.97
N ALA A 141 -23.58 4.12 80.43
CA ALA A 141 -24.35 5.12 81.16
C ALA A 141 -25.82 5.25 80.73
N ASP A 142 -26.26 4.58 79.65
CA ASP A 142 -27.65 4.70 79.16
C ASP A 142 -28.60 3.59 79.63
N PHE A 143 -28.23 2.80 80.65
CA PHE A 143 -29.04 1.65 81.10
C PHE A 143 -29.96 1.89 82.32
N PHE A 144 -30.00 3.10 82.88
CA PHE A 144 -30.97 3.46 83.93
C PHE A 144 -31.39 4.92 83.80
N SER A 145 -32.59 5.20 83.28
CA SER A 145 -33.51 6.29 83.66
C SER A 145 -34.68 6.41 82.66
N ASN A 146 -35.76 5.67 82.89
CA ASN A 146 -37.12 6.20 82.95
C ASN A 146 -38.10 5.04 83.16
N ALA A 147 -38.44 4.83 84.43
CA ALA A 147 -39.78 4.47 84.83
C ALA A 147 -40.72 5.66 84.61
#